data_AF-A0A150IWD8-F1
#
_entry.id   AF-A0A150IWD8-F1
#
_cell.length_a   1.000
_cell.length_b   1.000
_cell.length_c   1.000
_cell.angle_alpha   90.00
_cell.angle_beta   90.00
_cell.angle_gamma   90.00
#
_symmetry.space_group_name_H-M   'P 1'
#
loop_
_entity.id
_entity.type
_entity.pdbx_description
1 polymer ?
#
loop_
_entity_poly.entity_id
_entity_poly.type
_entity_poly.pdbx_seq_one_letter_code
_entity_poly.pdbx_strand_id
1 'polypeptide(L)'
;MLSVKLIDLINEAYKTADEHGWHSINRTFGDLIALCHGELSEALEEYRDGGLNKDNLIYYKNDKEGNIKPEGVAVEIADLLIRVFDLCKDMDIPIIDALKIKMEYNKLRPYLHGGKKI
;
A
#
# COMPACT_ATOMS: atom_id res chain seq x y z
N MET A 1 -15.83 -14.22 -3.32
CA MET A 1 -15.47 -13.57 -4.59
C MET A 1 -14.55 -12.36 -4.38
N LEU A 2 -14.87 -11.40 -3.50
CA LEU A 2 -13.98 -10.26 -3.19
C LEU A 2 -12.69 -10.66 -2.44
N SER A 3 -12.79 -11.57 -1.46
CA SER A 3 -11.63 -12.08 -0.71
C SER A 3 -10.64 -12.84 -1.59
N VAL A 4 -11.13 -13.56 -2.60
CA VAL A 4 -10.30 -14.30 -3.56
C VAL A 4 -9.46 -13.31 -4.37
N LYS A 5 -10.07 -12.26 -4.91
CA LYS A 5 -9.36 -11.22 -5.67
C LYS A 5 -8.27 -10.50 -4.86
N LEU A 6 -8.50 -10.26 -3.58
CA LEU A 6 -7.50 -9.61 -2.72
C LEU A 6 -6.32 -10.54 -2.40
N ILE A 7 -6.60 -11.84 -2.22
CA ILE A 7 -5.55 -12.85 -2.06
C ILE A 7 -4.68 -12.94 -3.32
N ASP A 8 -5.29 -12.84 -4.50
CA ASP A 8 -4.56 -12.85 -5.77
C ASP A 8 -3.57 -11.66 -5.85
N LEU A 9 -4.02 -10.45 -5.51
CA LEU A 9 -3.16 -9.26 -5.46
C LEU A 9 -2.03 -9.39 -4.43
N ILE A 10 -2.30 -9.98 -3.27
CA ILE A 10 -1.28 -10.22 -2.24
C ILE A 10 -0.20 -11.17 -2.75
N ASN A 11 -0.61 -12.26 -3.38
CA ASN A 11 0.32 -13.24 -3.93
C ASN A 11 1.11 -12.67 -5.11
N GLU A 12 0.49 -11.84 -5.95
CA GLU A 12 1.15 -11.18 -7.07
C GLU A 12 2.22 -10.20 -6.59
N ALA A 13 1.89 -9.32 -5.64
CA ALA A 13 2.85 -8.38 -5.05
C ALA A 13 4.07 -9.10 -4.46
N TYR A 14 3.83 -10.13 -3.65
CA TYR A 14 4.90 -10.95 -3.05
C TYR A 14 5.75 -11.64 -4.12
N LYS A 15 5.11 -12.28 -5.10
CA LYS A 15 5.82 -12.98 -6.18
C LYS A 15 6.70 -12.02 -6.99
N THR A 16 6.18 -10.84 -7.35
CA THR A 16 6.97 -9.84 -8.07
C THR A 16 8.16 -9.38 -7.24
N ALA A 17 7.99 -9.17 -5.92
CA ALA A 17 9.10 -8.81 -5.05
C ALA A 17 10.18 -9.91 -4.99
N ASP A 18 9.78 -11.19 -4.91
CA ASP A 18 10.67 -12.34 -4.94
C ASP A 18 11.45 -12.45 -6.25
N GLU A 19 10.76 -12.31 -7.39
CA GLU A 19 11.36 -12.36 -8.73
C GLU A 19 12.41 -11.26 -8.96
N HIS A 20 12.27 -10.12 -8.27
CA HIS A 20 13.24 -9.03 -8.28
C HIS A 20 14.33 -9.16 -7.19
N GLY A 21 14.35 -10.29 -6.47
CA GLY A 21 15.39 -10.64 -5.49
C GLY A 21 15.24 -9.98 -4.12
N TRP A 22 14.12 -9.30 -3.84
CA TRP A 22 13.95 -8.55 -2.59
C TRP A 22 13.86 -9.45 -1.35
N HIS A 23 13.43 -10.71 -1.50
CA HIS A 23 13.36 -11.68 -0.40
C HIS A 23 14.70 -12.39 -0.14
N SER A 24 15.67 -12.25 -1.05
CA SER A 24 17.05 -12.70 -0.79
C SER A 24 17.81 -11.76 0.16
N ILE A 25 17.26 -10.57 0.43
CA ILE A 25 17.80 -9.59 1.37
C ILE A 25 17.17 -9.82 2.74
N ASN A 26 18.00 -9.94 3.78
CA ASN A 26 17.51 -10.03 5.15
C ASN A 26 16.97 -8.66 5.61
N ARG A 27 15.65 -8.48 5.55
CA ARG A 27 14.94 -7.29 6.04
C ARG A 27 14.21 -7.62 7.33
N THR A 28 14.33 -6.75 8.33
CA THR A 28 13.55 -6.85 9.56
C THR A 28 12.14 -6.30 9.36
N PHE A 29 11.24 -6.56 10.31
CA PHE A 29 9.93 -5.90 10.34
C PHE A 29 10.05 -4.36 10.33
N GLY A 30 11.04 -3.82 11.05
CA GLY A 30 11.29 -2.37 11.07
C GLY A 30 11.65 -1.82 9.69
N ASP A 31 12.46 -2.56 8.92
CA ASP A 31 12.86 -2.15 7.56
C ASP A 31 11.66 -2.13 6.61
N LEU A 32 10.82 -3.16 6.66
CA LEU A 32 9.62 -3.24 5.81
C LEU A 32 8.58 -2.16 6.18
N ILE A 33 8.45 -1.82 7.48
CA ILE A 33 7.63 -0.68 7.93
C ILE A 33 8.20 0.65 7.43
N ALA A 34 9.52 0.82 7.46
CA ALA A 34 10.16 2.03 6.94
C ALA A 34 9.91 2.22 5.44
N LEU A 35 9.91 1.13 4.65
CA LEU A 35 9.52 1.19 3.23
C LEU A 35 8.08 1.70 3.04
N CYS A 36 7.13 1.22 3.85
CA CYS A 36 5.75 1.72 3.82
C CYS A 36 5.66 3.23 4.14
N HIS A 37 6.50 3.72 5.07
CA HIS A 37 6.58 5.15 5.36
C HIS A 37 7.17 5.95 4.18
N GLY A 38 8.07 5.35 3.41
CA GLY A 38 8.57 5.91 2.15
C GLY A 38 7.43 6.21 1.19
N GLU A 39 6.59 5.22 0.89
CA GLU A 39 5.47 5.39 -0.05
C GLU A 39 4.46 6.45 0.42
N LEU A 40 4.22 6.56 1.74
CA LEU A 40 3.40 7.62 2.31
C LEU A 40 4.02 9.02 2.16
N SER A 41 5.35 9.09 2.18
CA SER A 41 6.08 10.33 1.95
C SER A 41 6.01 10.74 0.48
N GLU A 42 6.17 9.79 -0.44
CA GLU A 42 6.00 10.02 -1.88
C GLU A 42 4.55 10.47 -2.20
N ALA A 43 3.55 9.83 -1.59
CA ALA A 43 2.15 10.28 -1.72
C ALA A 43 1.93 11.73 -1.25
N LEU A 44 2.66 12.17 -0.22
CA LEU A 44 2.61 13.55 0.27
C LEU A 44 3.33 14.51 -0.67
N GLU A 45 4.43 14.09 -1.30
CA GLU A 45 5.14 14.85 -2.32
C GLU A 45 4.24 15.08 -3.55
N GLU A 46 3.63 14.03 -4.09
CA GLU A 46 2.66 14.11 -5.18
C GLU A 46 1.47 15.01 -4.84
N TYR A 47 0.98 14.97 -3.59
CA TYR A 47 -0.08 15.87 -3.13
C TYR A 47 0.36 17.34 -3.13
N ARG A 48 1.62 17.64 -2.78
CA ARG A 48 2.13 19.02 -2.77
C ARG A 48 2.23 19.61 -4.17
N ASP A 49 2.55 18.77 -5.15
CA ASP A 49 2.73 19.19 -6.53
C ASP A 49 1.41 19.27 -7.31
N GLY A 50 0.55 18.25 -7.16
CA GLY A 50 -0.67 18.10 -7.97
C GLY A 50 -1.99 18.23 -7.21
N GLY A 51 -1.96 18.25 -5.88
CA GLY A 51 -3.15 18.20 -5.03
C GLY A 51 -3.93 16.89 -5.18
N LEU A 52 -5.22 16.93 -4.84
CA LEU A 52 -6.16 15.82 -5.07
C LEU A 52 -7.08 16.09 -6.29
N ASN A 53 -6.57 16.81 -7.29
CA ASN A 53 -7.30 16.94 -8.55
C ASN A 53 -7.41 15.55 -9.19
N LYS A 54 -8.64 15.12 -9.53
CA LYS A 54 -8.90 13.80 -10.12
C LYS A 54 -8.09 13.53 -11.38
N ASP A 55 -7.83 14.57 -12.17
CA ASP A 55 -7.06 14.48 -13.41
C ASP A 55 -5.56 14.25 -13.15
N ASN A 56 -5.09 14.49 -11.91
CA ASN A 56 -3.69 14.36 -11.49
C ASN A 56 -3.46 13.21 -10.50
N LEU A 57 -4.50 12.45 -10.12
CA LEU A 57 -4.34 11.33 -9.18
C LEU A 57 -3.52 10.18 -9.78
N ILE A 58 -3.59 10.04 -11.11
CA ILE A 58 -2.78 9.12 -11.91
C ILE A 58 -2.38 9.85 -13.19
N TYR A 59 -1.09 10.04 -13.40
CA TYR A 59 -0.54 10.53 -14.66
C TYR A 59 0.68 9.70 -15.05
N TYR A 60 1.24 9.95 -16.23
CA TYR A 60 2.36 9.18 -16.75
C TYR A 60 3.51 10.10 -17.12
N LYS A 61 4.73 9.69 -16.77
CA LYS A 61 5.97 10.34 -17.18
C LYS A 61 6.99 9.29 -17.61
N ASN A 62 8.01 9.70 -18.35
CA ASN A 62 9.10 8.78 -18.68
C ASN A 62 10.04 8.65 -17.49
N ASP A 63 10.40 7.42 -17.12
CA ASP A 63 11.49 7.15 -16.16
C ASP A 63 12.86 7.43 -16.80
N LYS A 64 13.94 7.15 -16.06
CA LYS A 64 15.32 7.42 -16.51
C LYS A 64 15.72 6.52 -17.68
N GLU A 65 15.08 5.37 -17.80
CA GLU A 65 15.27 4.35 -18.81
C GLU A 65 14.37 4.58 -20.04
N GLY A 66 13.46 5.55 -19.99
CA GLY A 66 12.53 5.90 -21.06
C GLY A 66 11.23 5.08 -21.07
N ASN A 67 10.94 4.32 -20.02
CA ASN A 67 9.66 3.63 -19.88
C ASN A 67 8.58 4.59 -19.39
N ILE A 68 7.34 4.31 -19.78
CA ILE A 68 6.17 5.05 -19.30
C ILE A 68 5.86 4.59 -17.87
N LYS A 69 6.17 5.43 -16.88
CA LYS A 69 5.93 5.19 -15.46
C LYS A 69 4.64 5.89 -15.02
N PRO A 70 3.70 5.18 -14.36
CA PRO A 70 2.57 5.82 -13.69
C PRO A 70 3.05 6.52 -12.42
N GLU A 71 2.52 7.72 -12.13
CA GLU A 71 2.76 8.49 -10.91
C GLU A 71 1.49 9.23 -10.47
N GLY A 72 1.54 9.85 -9.29
CA GLY A 72 0.44 10.58 -8.69
C GLY A 72 0.00 9.97 -7.37
N VAL A 73 -0.77 10.74 -6.59
CA VAL A 73 -1.18 10.35 -5.22
C VAL A 73 -1.84 8.97 -5.18
N ALA A 74 -2.66 8.60 -6.17
CA ALA A 74 -3.31 7.29 -6.16
C ALA A 74 -2.32 6.15 -6.48
N VAL A 75 -1.27 6.42 -7.25
CA VAL A 75 -0.21 5.45 -7.56
C VAL A 75 0.63 5.19 -6.32
N GLU A 76 1.04 6.22 -5.58
CA GLU A 76 1.83 6.05 -4.36
C GLU A 76 1.05 5.36 -3.23
N ILE A 77 -0.26 5.63 -3.13
CA ILE A 77 -1.14 4.87 -2.23
C ILE A 77 -1.28 3.41 -2.69
N ALA A 78 -1.25 3.13 -4.00
CA ALA A 78 -1.22 1.77 -4.50
C ALA A 78 0.11 1.07 -4.18
N ASP A 79 1.24 1.78 -4.29
CA ASP A 79 2.55 1.22 -3.92
C ASP A 79 2.63 0.90 -2.42
N LEU A 80 2.07 1.77 -1.57
CA LEU A 80 1.88 1.47 -0.14
C LEU A 80 1.12 0.16 0.07
N LEU A 81 0.03 -0.09 -0.67
CA LEU A 81 -0.72 -1.34 -0.56
C LEU A 81 0.12 -2.54 -1.01
N ILE A 82 0.91 -2.40 -2.07
CA ILE A 82 1.84 -3.43 -2.55
C ILE A 82 2.88 -3.75 -1.47
N ARG A 83 3.48 -2.75 -0.82
CA ARG A 83 4.40 -2.95 0.31
C ARG A 83 3.74 -3.68 1.48
N VAL A 84 2.53 -3.28 1.84
CA VAL A 84 1.78 -3.93 2.92
C VAL A 84 1.44 -5.37 2.56
N PHE A 85 1.11 -5.66 1.30
CA PHE A 85 0.81 -7.01 0.83
C PHE A 85 2.04 -7.91 0.86
N ASP A 86 3.18 -7.43 0.34
CA ASP A 86 4.47 -8.12 0.41
C ASP A 86 4.84 -8.44 1.86
N LEU A 87 4.85 -7.41 2.74
CA LEU A 87 5.06 -7.54 4.18
C LEU A 87 4.15 -8.59 4.81
N CYS A 88 2.84 -8.54 4.55
CA CYS A 88 1.90 -9.46 5.17
C CYS A 88 2.13 -10.90 4.72
N LYS A 89 2.52 -11.10 3.46
CA LYS A 89 2.79 -12.43 2.92
C LYS A 89 4.12 -12.99 3.43
N ASP A 90 5.16 -12.16 3.48
CA ASP A 90 6.50 -12.50 3.99
C ASP A 90 6.47 -12.90 5.48
N MET A 91 5.61 -12.26 6.26
CA MET A 91 5.50 -12.50 7.71
C MET A 91 4.33 -13.40 8.13
N ASP A 92 3.65 -14.05 7.19
CA ASP A 92 2.47 -14.88 7.44
C ASP A 92 1.36 -14.14 8.25
N ILE A 93 1.22 -12.82 8.06
CA ILE A 93 0.18 -12.03 8.72
C ILE A 93 -1.17 -12.35 8.06
N PRO A 94 -2.20 -12.78 8.83
CA PRO A 94 -3.52 -13.13 8.29
C PRO A 94 -4.36 -11.87 8.00
N ILE A 95 -3.86 -11.00 7.12
CA ILE A 95 -4.38 -9.64 6.89
C ILE A 95 -5.85 -9.63 6.48
N ILE A 96 -6.29 -10.61 5.68
CA ILE A 96 -7.68 -10.72 5.24
C ILE A 96 -8.63 -10.91 6.42
N ASP A 97 -8.27 -11.78 7.36
CA ASP A 97 -9.12 -12.06 8.52
C ASP A 97 -9.01 -10.95 9.55
N ALA A 98 -7.80 -10.40 9.77
CA ALA A 98 -7.60 -9.22 10.60
C ALA A 98 -8.45 -8.03 10.10
N LEU A 99 -8.51 -7.81 8.79
CA LEU A 99 -9.32 -6.76 8.18
C LEU A 99 -10.82 -6.98 8.44
N LYS A 100 -11.33 -8.19 8.18
CA LYS A 100 -12.75 -8.53 8.45
C LYS A 100 -13.11 -8.29 9.92
N ILE A 101 -12.31 -8.86 10.84
CA ILE A 101 -12.51 -8.73 12.28
C ILE A 101 -12.53 -7.25 12.67
N LYS A 102 -11.57 -6.48 12.16
CA LYS A 102 -11.44 -5.06 12.50
C LYS A 102 -12.59 -4.22 11.95
N MET A 103 -13.04 -4.50 10.73
CA MET A 103 -14.17 -3.81 10.10
C MET A 103 -15.47 -4.09 10.85
N GLU A 104 -15.74 -5.33 11.26
CA GLU A 104 -16.92 -5.65 12.09
C GLU A 104 -16.86 -4.95 13.45
N TYR A 105 -15.71 -4.96 14.11
CA TYR A 105 -15.52 -4.22 15.36
C TYR A 105 -15.75 -2.71 15.18
N ASN A 106 -15.29 -2.12 14.09
CA ASN A 106 -15.42 -0.68 13.84
C ASN A 106 -16.90 -0.23 13.69
N LYS A 107 -17.82 -1.12 13.27
CA LYS A 107 -19.27 -0.83 13.23
C LYS A 107 -19.88 -0.60 14.61
N LEU A 108 -19.27 -1.17 15.65
CA LEU A 108 -19.71 -1.02 17.03
C LEU A 108 -19.26 0.31 17.65
N ARG A 109 -18.37 1.05 16.98
CA ARG A 109 -17.80 2.27 17.55
C ARG A 109 -18.82 3.42 17.46
N PRO A 110 -18.90 4.26 18.52
CA PRO A 110 -19.72 5.45 18.47
C PRO A 110 -19.21 6.42 17.40
N TYR A 111 -20.08 7.37 17.01
CA TYR A 111 -19.73 8.44 16.07
C TYR A 111 -18.44 9.16 16.50
N LEU A 112 -17.52 9.36 15.54
CA LEU A 112 -16.16 9.90 15.75
C LEU A 112 -15.36 9.19 16.87
N HIS A 113 -15.64 7.91 17.11
CA HIS A 113 -15.01 7.11 18.16
C HIS A 113 -15.06 7.79 19.53
N GLY A 114 -16.17 8.49 19.81
CA GLY A 114 -16.36 9.26 21.05
C GLY A 114 -15.84 10.71 20.96
N GLY A 115 -15.77 11.29 19.76
CA GLY A 115 -15.32 12.67 19.57
C GLY A 115 -13.81 12.86 19.72
N LYS A 116 -13.01 11.81 19.49
CA LYS A 116 -11.55 11.97 19.42
C LYS A 116 -11.22 12.95 18.30
N LYS A 117 -10.63 14.10 18.66
CA LYS A 117 -10.04 15.02 17.69
C LYS A 117 -8.76 14.36 17.16
N ILE A 118 -8.69 14.20 15.84
CA ILE A 118 -7.49 13.80 15.11
C ILE A 118 -6.56 15.01 15.06
#